data_AF-A0AA44MQ09-F1
#
_entry.id   AF-A0AA44MQ09-F1
#
_cell.length_a   1.000
_cell.length_b   1.000
_cell.length_c   1.000
_cell.angle_alpha   90.00
_cell.angle_beta   90.00
_cell.angle_gamma   90.00
#
_symmetry.space_group_name_H-M   'P 1'
#
loop_
_entity.id
_entity.type
_entity.pdbx_description
1 polymer ?
#
loop_
_entity_poly.entity_id
_entity_poly.type
_entity_poly.pdbx_seq_one_letter_code
_entity_poly.pdbx_strand_id
1 'polypeptide(L)' 'MSRGELDRTLLLWMLPLLIAPPMYSKDVYSYLAQSEIGSDGLDPYRVGPASGLGLGHVFTLPVPSLWREAPAPYGPLFL' A
#
# COMPACT_ATOMS: atom_id res chain seq x y z
N MET A 1 9.20 28.40 -23.51
CA MET A 1 8.06 27.78 -22.80
C MET A 1 7.38 28.85 -21.97
N SER A 2 6.10 29.08 -22.22
CA SER A 2 5.22 29.88 -21.37
C SER A 2 4.72 29.06 -20.18
N ARG A 3 4.24 29.74 -19.13
CA ARG A 3 3.67 29.06 -17.95
C ARG A 3 2.51 28.13 -18.30
N GLY A 4 1.64 28.53 -19.24
CA GLY A 4 0.52 27.69 -19.67
C GLY A 4 0.93 26.40 -20.40
N GLU A 5 2.05 26.42 -21.14
CA GLU A 5 2.61 25.21 -21.77
C GLU A 5 3.18 24.25 -20.72
N LEU A 6 3.81 24.78 -19.67
CA LEU A 6 4.30 23.99 -18.54
C LEU A 6 3.14 23.35 -17.78
N ASP A 7 2.11 24.12 -17.43
CA ASP A 7 0.93 23.63 -16.70
C ASP A 7 0.18 22.56 -17.49
N ARG A 8 0.01 22.75 -18.81
CA ARG A 8 -0.61 21.75 -19.70
C ARG A 8 0.21 20.45 -19.73
N THR A 9 1.53 20.57 -19.83
CA THR A 9 2.43 19.40 -19.83
C THR A 9 2.32 18.66 -18.50
N LEU A 10 2.42 19.38 -17.38
CA LEU A 10 2.28 18.82 -16.04
C LEU A 10 0.94 18.10 -15.85
N LEU A 11 -0.18 18.73 -16.24
CA LEU A 11 -1.50 18.12 -16.15
C LEU A 11 -1.60 16.86 -17.01
N LEU A 12 -1.11 16.88 -18.25
CA LEU A 12 -1.13 15.70 -19.13
C LEU A 12 -0.39 14.50 -18.53
N TRP A 13 0.68 14.75 -17.76
CA TRP A 13 1.44 13.70 -17.09
C TRP A 13 0.83 13.27 -15.75
N MET A 14 0.26 14.18 -14.96
CA MET A 14 -0.29 13.86 -13.63
C MET A 14 -1.69 13.26 -13.68
N LEU A 15 -2.57 13.75 -14.57
CA LEU A 15 -3.98 13.33 -14.62
C LEU A 15 -4.16 11.80 -14.69
N PRO A 16 -3.45 11.05 -15.56
CA PRO A 16 -3.60 9.60 -15.60
C PRO A 16 -3.10 8.93 -14.32
N LEU A 17 -2.07 9.48 -13.67
CA LEU A 17 -1.51 8.91 -12.44
C LEU A 17 -2.41 9.10 -11.22
N LEU A 18 -3.28 10.11 -11.21
CA LEU A 18 -4.25 10.35 -10.12
C LEU A 18 -5.34 9.28 -10.04
N ILE A 19 -5.69 8.69 -11.19
CA ILE A 19 -6.75 7.67 -11.28
C ILE A 19 -6.21 6.26 -11.49
N ALA A 20 -4.94 6.13 -11.90
CA ALA A 20 -4.32 4.83 -12.08
C ALA A 20 -4.08 4.17 -10.72
N PRO A 21 -4.27 2.84 -10.62
CA PRO A 21 -3.81 2.11 -9.45
C PRO A 21 -2.28 2.18 -9.33
N PRO A 22 -1.71 1.90 -8.14
CA PRO A 22 -0.27 1.81 -7.94
C PRO A 22 0.36 0.82 -8.94
N MET A 23 1.07 1.33 -9.95
CA MET A 23 1.52 0.52 -11.09
C MET A 23 2.85 -0.21 -10.84
N TYR A 24 3.70 0.31 -9.94
CA TYR A 24 5.08 -0.17 -9.77
C TYR A 24 5.28 -1.02 -8.53
N SER A 25 4.90 -0.51 -7.35
CA SER A 25 4.98 -1.26 -6.09
C SER A 25 3.58 -1.56 -5.57
N LYS A 26 3.41 -2.80 -5.11
CA LYS A 26 2.22 -3.28 -4.41
C LYS A 26 2.39 -3.21 -2.90
N ASP A 27 3.49 -2.65 -2.40
CA ASP A 27 3.78 -2.58 -0.96
C ASP A 27 2.78 -1.67 -0.23
N VAL A 28 2.15 -0.73 -0.94
CA VAL A 28 1.02 0.07 -0.42
C VAL A 28 -0.11 -0.81 0.11
N TYR A 29 -0.35 -1.97 -0.49
CA TYR A 29 -1.35 -2.91 -0.01
C TYR A 29 -0.92 -3.62 1.28
N SER A 30 0.38 -3.81 1.48
CA SER A 30 0.92 -4.34 2.75
C SER A 30 0.62 -3.39 3.90
N TYR A 31 0.76 -2.07 3.69
CA TYR A 31 0.42 -1.07 4.70
C TYR A 31 -1.09 -1.00 4.97
N LEU A 32 -1.92 -1.11 3.93
CA LEU A 32 -3.38 -1.19 4.10
C LEU A 32 -3.78 -2.42 4.92
N ALA A 33 -3.19 -3.58 4.61
CA ALA A 33 -3.42 -4.81 5.38
C ALA A 33 -2.93 -4.68 6.83
N GLN A 34 -1.77 -4.07 7.08
CA GLN A 34 -1.28 -3.82 8.45
C GLN A 34 -2.19 -2.87 9.23
N SER A 35 -2.73 -1.84 8.58
CA SER A 35 -3.71 -0.94 9.18
C SER A 35 -4.98 -1.68 9.59
N GLU A 36 -5.48 -2.57 8.71
CA GLU A 36 -6.68 -3.37 8.99
C GLU A 36 -6.45 -4.36 10.13
N ILE A 37 -5.28 -5.03 10.17
CA ILE A 37 -4.87 -5.89 11.28
C ILE A 37 -4.92 -5.10 12.60
N GLY A 38 -4.40 -3.88 12.60
CA GLY A 38 -4.45 -2.99 13.76
C GLY A 38 -5.87 -2.58 14.15
N SER A 39 -6.76 -2.31 13.19
CA SER A 39 -8.16 -2.01 13.47
C SER A 39 -8.94 -3.20 14.03
N ASP A 40 -8.56 -4.42 13.66
CA ASP A 40 -9.09 -5.67 14.22
C ASP A 40 -8.53 -5.99 15.62
N GLY A 41 -7.67 -5.13 16.16
CA GLY A 41 -7.05 -5.29 17.48
C GLY A 41 -5.92 -6.32 17.52
N LEU A 42 -5.48 -6.80 16.35
CA LEU A 42 -4.32 -7.67 16.21
C LEU A 42 -3.04 -6.82 16.14
N ASP A 43 -1.92 -7.44 16.50
CA ASP A 43 -0.61 -6.78 16.45
C ASP A 43 0.06 -7.02 15.08
N PRO A 44 0.13 -6.00 14.19
CA PRO A 44 0.73 -6.14 12.86
C PRO A 44 2.23 -6.40 12.89
N TYR A 45 2.89 -6.23 14.05
CA TYR A 45 4.29 -6.60 14.26
C TYR A 45 4.47 -8.08 14.61
N ARG A 46 3.37 -8.78 14.90
CA ARG A 46 3.37 -10.23 15.24
C ARG A 46 2.70 -11.08 14.18
N VAL A 47 1.75 -10.54 13.43
CA VAL A 47 1.03 -11.27 12.38
C VAL A 47 1.17 -10.57 11.03
N GLY A 48 1.25 -11.36 9.96
CA GLY A 48 1.26 -10.87 8.59
C GLY A 48 -0.15 -10.82 7.98
N PRO A 49 -0.33 -10.21 6.80
CA PRO A 49 -1.64 -10.13 6.11
C PRO A 49 -2.42 -11.45 5.98
N ALA A 50 -1.74 -12.55 5.64
CA ALA A 50 -2.36 -13.88 5.47
C ALA A 50 -2.81 -14.49 6.80
N SER A 51 -1.98 -14.37 7.86
CA SER A 51 -2.29 -14.90 9.18
C SER A 51 -3.27 -14.02 9.96
N GLY A 52 -3.23 -12.71 9.78
CA GLY A 52 -4.10 -11.74 10.46
C GLY A 52 -5.47 -11.59 9.83
N LEU A 53 -5.55 -11.45 8.50
CA LEU A 53 -6.81 -11.17 7.79
C LEU A 53 -7.31 -12.36 6.95
N GLY A 54 -6.46 -13.34 6.67
CA GLY A 54 -6.75 -14.44 5.75
C GLY A 54 -6.42 -14.11 4.29
N LEU A 55 -6.18 -15.16 3.49
CA LEU A 55 -5.80 -15.04 2.07
C LEU A 55 -6.91 -14.49 1.17
N GLY A 56 -8.17 -14.62 1.58
CA GLY A 56 -9.33 -14.13 0.83
C GLY A 56 -9.66 -12.66 1.09
N HIS A 57 -8.97 -12.00 2.02
CA HIS A 57 -9.28 -10.63 2.41
C HIS A 57 -8.92 -9.63 1.30
N VAL A 58 -9.76 -8.60 1.11
CA VAL A 58 -9.59 -7.59 0.04
C VAL A 58 -8.22 -6.91 0.07
N PHE A 59 -7.66 -6.71 1.27
CA PHE A 59 -6.33 -6.12 1.44
C PHE A 59 -5.18 -7.13 1.36
N THR A 60 -5.43 -8.43 1.56
CA THR A 60 -4.40 -9.48 1.46
C THR A 60 -4.18 -9.95 0.02
N LEU A 61 -5.24 -10.00 -0.79
CA LEU A 61 -5.19 -10.42 -2.19
C LEU A 61 -4.12 -9.68 -3.03
N PRO A 62 -4.07 -8.33 -3.01
CA PRO A 62 -3.12 -7.57 -3.81
C PRO A 62 -1.70 -7.52 -3.23
N VAL A 63 -1.48 -7.96 -1.99
CA VAL A 63 -0.14 -8.05 -1.38
C VAL A 63 0.70 -9.07 -2.16
N PRO A 64 1.96 -8.74 -2.52
CA PRO A 64 2.87 -9.69 -3.15
C PRO A 64 2.95 -10.98 -2.33
N SER A 65 2.88 -12.13 -2.99
CA SER A 65 2.84 -13.44 -2.31
C SER A 65 3.99 -13.64 -1.32
N LEU A 66 5.18 -13.12 -1.65
CA LEU A 66 6.36 -13.15 -0.78
C LEU A 66 6.13 -12.48 0.58
N TRP A 67 5.29 -11.45 0.63
CA TRP A 67 5.09 -10.60 1.81
C TRP A 67 3.80 -10.88 2.57
N ARG A 68 2.96 -11.81 2.09
CA ARG A 68 1.67 -12.09 2.74
C ARG A 68 1.81 -12.65 4.15
N GLU A 69 2.85 -13.41 4.42
CA GLU A 69 3.12 -13.96 5.75
C GLU A 69 4.01 -13.06 6.60
N ALA A 70 4.59 -12.01 6.01
CA ALA A 70 5.55 -11.16 6.69
C ALA A 70 4.83 -10.14 7.59
N PRO A 71 5.10 -10.11 8.90
CA PRO A 71 4.65 -9.03 9.77
C PRO A 71 5.39 -7.73 9.45
N ALA A 72 4.86 -6.61 9.94
CA ALA A 72 5.51 -5.32 9.83
C ALA A 72 6.91 -5.37 10.49
N PRO A 73 7.99 -5.00 9.77
CA PRO A 73 9.35 -5.20 10.25
C PRO A 73 9.77 -4.23 11.36
N TYR A 74 9.13 -3.05 11.44
CA TYR A 74 9.52 -1.97 12.34
C TYR A 74 8.33 -1.46 13.14
N GLY A 75 8.47 -1.43 14.47
CA GLY A 75 7.51 -0.84 15.39
C GLY A 75 7.39 0.68 15.26
N PRO A 76 6.39 1.31 15.91
CA PRO A 76 6.13 2.75 15.81
C PRO A 76 7.23 3.61 16.46
N LEU A 77 8.16 3.01 17.20
CA LEU A 77 9.29 3.67 17.85
C LEU A 77 10.60 3.56 17.05
N PHE A 78 10.55 3.07 15.81
CA PHE A 78 11.75 2.89 15.00
C PHE A 78 12.23 4.22 14.38
N LEU A 79 13.37 4.72 14.86
CA LEU A 79 14.22 5.77 14.28
C LEU A 79 15.69 5.44 14.52
#